data_AF-A0A0B2PJV4-F1
#
_entry.id   AF-A0A0B2PJV4-F1
#
_cell.length_a   1.000
_cell.length_b   1.000
_cell.length_c   1.000
_cell.angle_alpha   90.00
_cell.angle_beta   90.00
_cell.angle_gamma   90.00
#
_symmetry.space_group_name_H-M   'P 1'
#
loop_
_entity.id
_entity.type
_entity.pdbx_description
1 polymer ?
#
loop_
_entity_poly.entity_id
_entity_poly.type
_entity_poly.pdbx_seq_one_letter_code
_entity_poly.pdbx_strand_id
1 'polypeptide(L)'
;MNTCTIIMNSMPVPSPLLIKSFKTFPSFKCCSKSSDEKGSEDVKDTLSGVVDEQVEEFLSRKENKVLLDGLEKASQRVEMAKRELALIRKQEFAVKQLKDYVNQLESKVFEIGECQRDISEAKALVEEAERSLLVNVGGPENGSTSMGMKSEDIDRDEERWESVKAASISALVGTFSGLPICFTQVTNTTQLLLPLAINFICCALFGVTFRYTIRRNLDDVQLKTGVAAAFGVVKGLATLGGGPLPEPNIESFLSHAQEGTIYLSENLLIFVSAAVALDYCLKTRLLSPFPID
;
A
#
# COMPACT_ATOMS: atom_id res chain seq x y z
N MET A 1 6.82 42.90 -7.03
CA MET A 1 6.27 43.78 -5.97
C MET A 1 5.28 42.97 -5.15
N ASN A 2 5.41 43.06 -3.82
CA ASN A 2 4.64 42.42 -2.74
C ASN A 2 4.98 40.95 -2.40
N THR A 3 6.10 40.80 -1.70
CA THR A 3 6.44 39.61 -0.89
C THR A 3 5.99 39.90 0.56
N CYS A 4 5.06 39.11 1.09
CA CYS A 4 4.59 39.22 2.47
C CYS A 4 5.67 38.74 3.44
N THR A 5 6.08 39.65 4.32
CA THR A 5 7.02 39.47 5.43
C THR A 5 6.37 38.60 6.52
N ILE A 6 6.94 37.42 6.77
CA ILE A 6 6.55 36.59 7.92
C ILE A 6 7.25 37.14 9.17
N ILE A 7 6.46 37.69 10.09
CA ILE A 7 6.90 38.16 11.40
C ILE A 7 7.14 36.93 12.29
N MET A 8 8.41 36.62 12.56
CA MET A 8 8.81 35.71 13.64
C MET A 8 8.57 36.40 14.98
N ASN A 9 7.48 36.07 15.66
CA ASN A 9 7.32 36.39 17.07
C ASN A 9 8.03 35.34 17.92
N SER A 10 9.22 35.70 18.40
CA SER A 10 9.94 35.02 19.47
C SER A 10 9.19 35.20 20.80
N MET A 11 8.55 34.15 21.31
CA MET A 11 8.11 34.12 22.70
C MET A 11 9.32 33.80 23.60
N PRO A 12 9.56 34.56 24.68
CA PRO A 12 10.63 34.25 25.62
C PRO A 12 10.20 33.08 26.52
N VAL A 13 10.92 31.97 26.39
CA VAL A 13 10.87 30.84 27.32
C VAL A 13 11.49 31.29 28.64
N PRO A 14 10.83 31.14 29.80
CA PRO A 14 11.46 31.44 31.08
C PRO A 14 12.53 30.38 31.39
N SER A 15 13.76 30.87 31.59
CA SER A 15 14.92 30.07 31.98
C SER A 15 14.67 29.30 33.28
N PRO A 16 15.08 28.01 33.38
CA PRO A 16 15.07 27.32 34.65
C PRO A 16 16.16 27.88 35.55
N LEU A 17 15.76 28.50 36.66
CA LEU A 17 16.68 28.88 37.73
C LEU A 17 17.28 27.61 38.34
N LEU A 18 18.59 27.48 38.16
CA LEU A 18 19.48 26.59 38.90
C LEU A 18 19.32 26.79 40.41
N ILE A 19 18.58 25.89 41.06
CA ILE A 19 18.66 25.74 42.51
C ILE A 19 19.87 24.83 42.81
N LYS A 20 20.95 25.49 43.20
CA LYS A 20 22.14 24.87 43.76
C LYS A 20 21.79 24.15 45.07
N SER A 21 22.23 22.89 45.17
CA SER A 21 22.76 22.25 46.39
C SER A 21 21.92 22.38 47.67
N PHE A 22 21.16 21.33 48.00
CA PHE A 22 20.84 21.02 49.39
C PHE A 22 21.68 19.82 49.85
N LYS A 23 22.42 20.08 50.94
CA LYS A 23 23.32 19.16 51.64
C LYS A 23 22.62 17.86 52.02
N THR A 24 23.31 16.75 51.79
CA THR A 24 23.06 15.41 52.32
C THR A 24 22.84 15.46 53.83
N PHE A 25 21.66 15.05 54.28
CA PHE A 25 21.43 14.66 55.68
C PHE A 25 21.74 13.17 55.85
N PRO A 26 22.33 12.76 56.99
CA PRO A 26 22.77 11.39 57.19
C PRO A 26 21.58 10.43 57.32
N SER A 27 21.71 9.26 56.71
CA SER A 27 20.78 8.14 56.87
C SER A 27 20.78 7.67 58.33
N PHE A 28 19.67 7.86 59.04
CA PHE A 28 19.44 7.18 60.31
C PHE A 28 19.16 5.69 60.01
N LYS A 29 20.19 4.87 60.22
CA LYS A 29 20.13 3.41 60.17
C LYS A 29 19.45 2.94 61.46
N CYS A 30 18.16 2.60 61.39
CA CYS A 30 17.49 1.92 62.48
C CYS A 30 17.86 0.43 62.42
N CYS A 31 18.70 -0.01 63.35
CA CYS A 31 18.96 -1.43 63.56
C CYS A 31 17.80 -2.03 64.37
N SER A 32 16.84 -2.63 63.69
CA SER A 32 15.88 -3.52 64.34
C SER A 32 16.61 -4.81 64.74
N LYS A 33 16.97 -4.93 66.01
CA LYS A 33 17.31 -6.23 66.60
C LYS A 33 16.03 -7.05 66.66
N SER A 34 16.00 -8.18 65.97
CA SER A 34 15.04 -9.25 66.20
C SER A 34 15.35 -9.86 67.58
N SER A 35 14.47 -9.65 68.54
CA SER A 35 14.40 -10.48 69.74
C SER A 35 13.09 -11.24 69.67
N ASP A 36 13.19 -12.54 69.41
CA ASP A 36 12.18 -13.51 69.78
C ASP A 36 11.93 -13.42 71.28
N GLU A 37 10.68 -13.25 71.71
CA GLU A 37 10.18 -13.92 72.91
C GLU A 37 8.64 -13.86 72.98
N LYS A 38 8.06 -15.05 73.12
CA LYS A 38 6.64 -15.31 73.38
C LYS A 38 6.30 -14.90 74.81
N GLY A 39 5.21 -14.15 74.97
CA GLY A 39 4.40 -14.17 76.19
C GLY A 39 4.14 -12.81 76.82
N SER A 40 3.03 -12.15 76.44
CA SER A 40 2.10 -11.44 77.34
C SER A 40 1.11 -10.60 76.50
N GLU A 41 0.03 -11.20 76.03
CA GLU A 41 -1.04 -10.47 75.33
C GLU A 41 -1.88 -9.61 76.29
N ASP A 42 -1.97 -9.97 77.57
CA ASP A 42 -2.86 -9.33 78.54
C ASP A 42 -2.39 -7.93 79.02
N VAL A 43 -1.08 -7.66 78.94
CA VAL A 43 -0.49 -6.34 79.31
C VAL A 43 -0.51 -5.37 78.12
N LYS A 44 -0.62 -5.90 76.90
CA LYS A 44 -0.59 -5.10 75.65
C LYS A 44 -1.91 -4.37 75.43
N ASP A 45 -3.04 -4.99 75.75
CA ASP A 45 -4.36 -4.38 75.57
C ASP A 45 -4.66 -3.32 76.66
N THR A 46 -4.20 -3.52 77.89
CA THR A 46 -4.29 -2.49 78.94
C THR A 46 -3.32 -1.34 78.73
N LEU A 47 -2.14 -1.58 78.13
CA LEU A 47 -1.21 -0.51 77.73
C LEU A 47 -1.68 0.21 76.46
N SER A 48 -2.29 -0.48 75.48
CA SER A 48 -2.81 0.14 74.26
C SER A 48 -3.92 1.13 74.58
N GLY A 49 -4.86 0.77 75.47
CA GLY A 49 -5.94 1.67 75.88
C GLY A 49 -5.44 2.92 76.60
N VAL A 50 -4.47 2.80 77.51
CA VAL A 50 -3.89 3.93 78.26
C VAL A 50 -2.99 4.80 77.38
N VAL A 51 -2.28 4.19 76.42
CA VAL A 51 -1.44 4.92 75.45
C VAL A 51 -2.31 5.64 74.43
N ASP A 52 -3.39 5.03 73.93
CA ASP A 52 -4.31 5.68 73.00
C ASP A 52 -5.05 6.85 73.66
N GLU A 53 -5.52 6.70 74.91
CA GLU A 53 -6.13 7.82 75.66
C GLU A 53 -5.15 8.97 75.92
N GLN A 54 -3.91 8.67 76.32
CA GLN A 54 -2.89 9.71 76.54
C GLN A 54 -2.45 10.35 75.22
N VAL A 55 -2.31 9.60 74.14
CA VAL A 55 -1.98 10.12 72.81
C VAL A 55 -3.11 11.01 72.32
N GLU A 56 -4.37 10.62 72.49
CA GLU A 56 -5.53 11.41 72.09
C GLU A 56 -5.68 12.69 72.95
N GLU A 57 -5.40 12.62 74.26
CA GLU A 57 -5.31 13.79 75.14
C GLU A 57 -4.18 14.74 74.72
N PHE A 58 -2.99 14.22 74.39
CA PHE A 58 -1.86 15.02 73.88
C PHE A 58 -2.16 15.62 72.50
N LEU A 59 -2.86 14.92 71.61
CA LEU A 59 -3.31 15.43 70.31
C LEU A 59 -4.42 16.50 70.46
N SER A 60 -5.24 16.41 71.51
CA SER A 60 -6.30 17.37 71.81
C SER A 60 -5.78 18.72 72.34
N ARG A 61 -4.52 18.77 72.81
CA ARG A 61 -3.88 19.98 73.33
C ARG A 61 -3.77 21.05 72.23
N LYS A 62 -4.16 22.28 72.55
CA LYS A 62 -4.33 23.38 71.60
C LYS A 62 -3.09 23.69 70.74
N GLU A 63 -1.91 23.48 71.29
CA GLU A 63 -0.62 23.66 70.61
C GLU A 63 -0.33 22.56 69.57
N ASN A 64 -0.69 21.31 69.87
CA ASN A 64 -0.52 20.19 68.96
C ASN A 64 -1.53 20.20 67.81
N LYS A 65 -2.74 20.73 68.04
CA LYS A 65 -3.71 21.00 66.96
C LYS A 65 -3.15 21.94 65.88
N VAL A 66 -2.39 22.97 66.25
CA VAL A 66 -1.77 23.90 65.30
C VAL A 66 -0.68 23.20 64.49
N LEU A 67 0.10 22.31 65.12
CA LEU A 67 1.13 21.54 64.43
C LEU A 67 0.53 20.49 63.47
N LEU A 68 -0.56 19.84 63.87
CA LEU A 68 -1.28 18.89 63.02
C LEU A 68 -1.95 19.58 61.82
N ASP A 69 -2.57 20.75 62.01
CA ASP A 69 -3.11 21.56 60.92
C ASP A 69 -2.00 22.03 59.96
N GLY A 70 -0.86 22.45 60.51
CA GLY A 70 0.34 22.78 59.73
C GLY A 70 0.88 21.59 58.93
N LEU A 71 0.88 20.39 59.54
CA LEU A 71 1.30 19.14 58.90
C LEU A 71 0.32 18.72 57.80
N GLU A 72 -0.98 18.81 58.04
CA GLU A 72 -2.03 18.51 57.06
C GLU A 72 -1.92 19.45 55.85
N LYS A 73 -1.75 20.76 56.09
CA LYS A 73 -1.58 21.76 55.04
C LYS A 73 -0.27 21.56 54.25
N ALA A 74 0.81 21.15 54.92
CA ALA A 74 2.06 20.78 54.25
C ALA A 74 1.89 19.50 53.42
N SER A 75 1.20 18.49 53.95
CA SER A 75 0.88 17.23 53.27
C SER A 75 0.06 17.49 52.00
N GLN A 76 -0.99 18.32 52.10
CA GLN A 76 -1.84 18.69 50.97
C GLN A 76 -1.04 19.40 49.87
N ARG A 77 -0.11 20.31 50.23
CA ARG A 77 0.77 20.97 49.26
C ARG A 77 1.70 19.99 48.55
N VAL A 78 2.25 19.04 49.28
CA VAL A 78 3.10 17.99 48.70
C VAL A 78 2.29 17.08 47.78
N GLU A 79 1.05 16.76 48.14
CA GLU A 79 0.17 15.95 47.30
C GLU A 79 -0.20 16.67 46.00
N MET A 80 -0.53 17.97 46.06
CA MET A 80 -0.77 18.78 44.86
C MET A 80 0.48 18.85 43.98
N ALA A 81 1.64 19.13 44.57
CA ALA A 81 2.91 19.15 43.84
C ALA A 81 3.21 17.79 43.19
N LYS A 82 2.94 16.67 43.86
CA LYS A 82 3.09 15.31 43.28
C LYS A 82 2.16 15.10 42.08
N ARG A 83 0.92 15.56 42.14
CA ARG A 83 -0.04 15.45 41.02
C ARG A 83 0.40 16.28 39.82
N GLU A 84 0.84 17.52 40.04
CA GLU A 84 1.37 18.38 38.98
C GLU A 84 2.62 17.78 38.33
N LEU A 85 3.54 17.24 39.13
CA LEU A 85 4.75 16.58 38.63
C LEU A 85 4.42 15.33 37.78
N ALA A 86 3.36 14.59 38.14
CA ALA A 86 2.90 13.46 37.35
C ALA A 86 2.32 13.88 35.99
N LEU A 87 1.64 15.03 35.93
CA LEU A 87 1.14 15.60 34.67
C LEU A 87 2.28 16.08 33.77
N ILE A 88 3.26 16.79 34.36
CA ILE A 88 4.44 17.27 33.63
C ILE A 88 5.22 16.09 33.04
N ARG A 89 5.48 15.04 33.81
CA ARG A 89 6.17 13.84 33.29
C ARG A 89 5.44 13.18 32.13
N LYS A 90 4.10 13.14 32.16
CA LYS A 90 3.30 12.61 31.04
C LYS A 90 3.48 13.46 29.79
N GLN A 91 3.48 14.79 29.94
CA GLN A 91 3.73 15.72 28.83
C GLN A 91 5.15 15.59 28.28
N GLU A 92 6.17 15.52 29.15
CA GLU A 92 7.56 15.34 28.75
C GLU A 92 7.77 14.04 27.97
N PHE A 93 7.12 12.95 28.38
CA PHE A 93 7.18 11.68 27.66
C PHE A 93 6.53 11.76 26.28
N ALA A 94 5.39 12.46 26.14
CA ALA A 94 4.73 12.66 24.86
C ALA A 94 5.57 13.53 23.91
N VAL A 95 6.17 14.61 24.44
CA VAL A 95 7.08 15.48 23.66
C VAL A 95 8.32 14.72 23.22
N LYS A 96 8.87 13.85 24.07
CA LYS A 96 10.02 13.01 23.73
C LYS A 96 9.71 12.06 22.57
N GLN A 97 8.57 11.38 22.63
CA GLN A 97 8.13 10.53 21.52
C GLN A 97 7.97 11.32 20.21
N LEU A 98 7.31 12.48 20.27
CA LEU A 98 7.15 13.34 19.09
C LEU A 98 8.50 13.76 18.50
N LYS A 99 9.45 14.14 19.36
CA LYS A 99 10.80 14.52 18.93
C LYS A 99 11.53 13.35 18.24
N ASP A 100 11.40 12.14 18.78
CA ASP A 100 12.00 10.95 18.18
C ASP A 100 11.39 10.66 16.79
N TYR A 101 10.08 10.86 16.61
CA TYR A 101 9.43 10.75 15.30
C TYR A 101 9.91 11.81 14.31
N VAL A 102 10.04 13.06 14.74
CA VAL A 102 10.55 14.15 13.89
C VAL A 102 11.98 13.85 13.44
N ASN A 103 12.85 13.40 14.34
CA ASN A 103 14.22 13.02 14.00
C ASN A 103 14.26 11.87 12.96
N GLN A 104 13.38 10.88 13.07
CA GLN A 104 13.29 9.81 12.07
C GLN A 104 12.85 10.34 10.70
N LEU A 105 11.91 11.29 10.67
CA LEU A 105 11.47 11.92 9.42
C LEU A 105 12.58 12.77 8.80
N GLU A 106 13.31 13.56 9.60
CA GLU A 106 14.45 14.36 9.13
C GLU A 106 15.55 13.47 8.54
N SER A 107 15.86 12.32 9.16
CA SER A 107 16.81 11.34 8.62
C SER A 107 16.36 10.82 7.25
N LYS A 108 15.08 10.46 7.09
CA LYS A 108 14.55 9.98 5.81
C LYS A 108 14.57 11.07 4.73
N VAL A 109 14.31 12.32 5.10
CA VAL A 109 14.41 13.46 4.16
C VAL A 109 15.85 13.66 3.71
N PHE A 110 16.82 13.50 4.61
CA PHE A 110 18.24 13.54 4.26
C PHE A 110 18.62 12.42 3.29
N GLU A 111 18.21 11.18 3.55
CA GLU A 111 18.43 10.02 2.67
C GLU A 111 17.82 10.22 1.27
N ILE A 112 16.60 10.77 1.18
CA ILE A 112 15.96 11.09 -0.10
C ILE A 112 16.78 12.14 -0.87
N GLY A 113 17.32 13.14 -0.16
CA GLY A 113 18.17 14.17 -0.77
C GLY A 113 19.48 13.60 -1.34
N GLU A 114 20.10 12.64 -0.65
CA GLU A 114 21.28 11.92 -1.16
C GLU A 114 20.92 11.06 -2.38
N CYS A 115 19.84 10.28 -2.31
CA CYS A 115 19.37 9.46 -3.43
C CYS A 115 19.07 10.29 -4.68
N GLN A 116 18.47 11.48 -4.52
CA GLN A 116 18.23 12.39 -5.65
C GLN A 116 19.53 12.88 -6.30
N ARG A 117 20.59 13.11 -5.52
CA ARG A 117 21.90 13.48 -6.03
C ARG A 117 22.50 12.33 -6.84
N ASP A 118 22.47 11.11 -6.30
CA ASP A 118 22.99 9.92 -6.99
C ASP A 118 22.26 9.65 -8.31
N ILE A 119 20.93 9.83 -8.33
CA ILE A 119 20.12 9.73 -9.56
C ILE A 119 20.55 10.79 -10.57
N SER A 120 20.82 12.03 -10.15
CA SER A 120 21.26 13.10 -11.06
C SER A 120 22.64 12.82 -11.65
N GLU A 121 23.57 12.26 -10.87
CA GLU A 121 24.89 11.86 -11.33
C GLU A 121 24.81 10.68 -12.31
N ALA A 122 24.03 9.65 -11.97
CA ALA A 122 23.81 8.50 -12.85
C ALA A 122 23.20 8.93 -14.19
N LYS A 123 22.25 9.88 -14.20
CA LYS A 123 21.67 10.43 -15.43
C LYS A 123 22.70 11.15 -16.29
N ALA A 124 23.59 11.94 -15.69
CA ALA A 124 24.65 12.62 -16.44
C ALA A 124 25.62 11.62 -17.10
N LEU A 125 25.97 10.53 -16.41
CA LEU A 125 26.82 9.47 -16.97
C LEU A 125 26.13 8.72 -18.13
N VAL A 126 24.81 8.49 -18.04
CA VAL A 126 24.03 7.89 -19.14
C VAL A 126 24.00 8.81 -20.35
N GLU A 127 23.77 10.11 -20.16
CA GLU A 127 23.76 11.09 -21.25
C GLU A 127 25.12 11.17 -21.97
N GLU A 128 26.23 11.11 -21.22
CA GLU A 128 27.58 11.07 -21.81
C GLU A 128 27.82 9.78 -22.61
N ALA A 129 27.35 8.64 -22.12
CA ALA A 129 27.43 7.36 -22.81
C ALA A 129 26.60 7.35 -24.12
N GLU A 130 25.37 7.88 -24.09
CA GLU A 130 24.52 8.03 -25.27
C GLU A 130 25.16 8.95 -26.32
N ARG A 131 25.71 10.09 -25.89
CA ARG A 131 26.42 11.02 -26.77
C ARG A 131 27.64 10.37 -27.43
N SER A 132 28.39 9.57 -26.68
CA SER A 132 29.56 8.84 -27.20
C SER A 132 29.17 7.78 -28.23
N LEU A 133 28.03 7.11 -28.03
CA LEU A 133 27.48 6.14 -28.99
C LEU A 133 27.08 6.83 -30.30
N LEU A 134 26.39 7.98 -30.22
CA LEU A 134 26.00 8.77 -31.40
C LEU A 134 27.20 9.25 -32.24
N VAL A 135 28.32 9.59 -31.59
CA VAL A 135 29.54 10.02 -32.29
C VAL A 135 30.22 8.85 -33.02
N ASN A 136 30.12 7.62 -32.52
CA ASN A 136 30.76 6.44 -33.12
C ASN A 136 29.98 5.84 -34.32
N VAL A 137 28.72 6.27 -34.54
CA VAL A 137 27.87 5.84 -35.67
C VAL A 137 28.07 6.72 -36.92
N GLY A 138 29.00 7.69 -36.88
CA GLY A 138 29.31 8.61 -37.98
C GLY A 138 30.31 8.13 -39.04
N GLY A 139 30.38 6.83 -39.35
CA GLY A 139 31.22 6.27 -40.44
C GLY A 139 30.38 5.98 -41.71
N PRO A 140 30.88 6.27 -42.94
CA PRO A 140 30.03 6.36 -44.11
C PRO A 140 29.79 4.97 -44.73
N GLU A 141 28.54 4.53 -44.82
CA GLU A 141 28.12 3.58 -45.86
C GLU A 141 26.60 3.61 -46.12
N ASN A 142 26.26 4.28 -47.22
CA ASN A 142 25.14 4.09 -48.15
C ASN A 142 23.90 3.28 -47.73
N GLY A 143 22.75 3.96 -47.74
CA GLY A 143 21.49 3.38 -48.23
C GLY A 143 20.25 3.65 -47.38
N SER A 144 19.54 4.74 -47.70
CA SER A 144 18.18 5.09 -47.28
C SER A 144 17.92 5.39 -45.80
N THR A 145 18.34 6.57 -45.35
CA THR A 145 17.78 7.27 -44.19
C THR A 145 17.14 8.57 -44.68
N SER A 146 15.82 8.58 -44.74
CA SER A 146 15.04 9.83 -44.82
C SER A 146 15.16 10.52 -43.46
N MET A 147 15.84 11.66 -43.48
CA MET A 147 16.15 12.48 -42.32
C MET A 147 14.87 13.16 -41.82
N GLY A 148 14.32 12.65 -40.73
CA GLY A 148 13.19 13.25 -40.00
C GLY A 148 13.56 13.42 -38.53
N MET A 149 14.04 14.61 -38.18
CA MET A 149 14.39 15.01 -36.82
C MET A 149 13.14 15.51 -36.09
N LYS A 150 12.64 14.75 -35.10
CA LYS A 150 12.06 15.24 -33.84
C LYS A 150 11.70 14.10 -32.87
N SER A 151 12.06 14.34 -31.61
CA SER A 151 11.78 13.65 -30.35
C SER A 151 10.37 13.05 -30.20
N GLU A 152 10.28 11.94 -29.45
CA GLU A 152 9.06 11.36 -28.83
C GLU A 152 8.03 10.63 -29.71
N ASP A 153 8.26 10.40 -31.01
CA ASP A 153 7.30 9.66 -31.86
C ASP A 153 7.77 8.29 -32.38
N ILE A 154 9.03 7.90 -32.16
CA ILE A 154 9.55 6.59 -32.62
C ILE A 154 8.97 5.42 -31.79
N ASP A 155 8.69 5.63 -30.49
CA ASP A 155 8.14 4.58 -29.61
C ASP A 155 6.64 4.30 -29.89
N ARG A 156 5.88 5.34 -30.27
CA ARG A 156 4.42 5.24 -30.43
C ARG A 156 4.00 4.32 -31.59
N ASP A 157 4.77 4.33 -32.68
CA ASP A 157 4.47 3.52 -33.86
C ASP A 157 5.02 2.09 -33.73
N GLU A 158 6.11 1.88 -32.99
CA GLU A 158 6.62 0.54 -32.65
C GLU A 158 5.61 -0.21 -31.75
N GLU A 159 5.06 0.49 -30.75
CA GLU A 159 3.98 -0.02 -29.89
C GLU A 159 2.70 -0.36 -30.66
N ARG A 160 2.40 0.37 -31.73
CA ARG A 160 1.27 0.06 -32.61
C ARG A 160 1.54 -1.19 -33.41
N TRP A 161 2.72 -1.34 -33.97
CA TRP A 161 3.11 -2.53 -34.75
C TRP A 161 3.08 -3.80 -33.92
N GLU A 162 3.49 -3.73 -32.65
CA GLU A 162 3.41 -4.89 -31.76
C GLU A 162 1.99 -5.25 -31.37
N SER A 163 1.11 -4.26 -31.21
CA SER A 163 -0.32 -4.48 -31.03
C SER A 163 -0.96 -5.13 -32.26
N VAL A 164 -0.54 -4.73 -33.47
CA VAL A 164 -0.97 -5.34 -34.73
C VAL A 164 -0.50 -6.80 -34.84
N LYS A 165 0.74 -7.10 -34.44
CA LYS A 165 1.24 -8.49 -34.37
C LYS A 165 0.44 -9.34 -33.38
N ALA A 166 0.16 -8.81 -32.19
CA ALA A 166 -0.68 -9.51 -31.21
C ALA A 166 -2.10 -9.76 -31.75
N ALA A 167 -2.68 -8.76 -32.42
CA ALA A 167 -3.98 -8.88 -33.07
C ALA A 167 -3.97 -9.98 -34.15
N SER A 168 -2.95 -10.03 -35.00
CA SER A 168 -2.87 -10.99 -36.10
C SER A 168 -2.69 -12.43 -35.61
N ILE A 169 -1.81 -12.65 -34.63
CA ILE A 169 -1.59 -13.97 -34.02
C ILE A 169 -2.88 -14.48 -33.38
N SER A 170 -3.51 -13.65 -32.57
CA SER A 170 -4.79 -13.97 -31.91
C SER A 170 -5.90 -14.28 -32.91
N ALA A 171 -6.00 -13.46 -33.97
CA ALA A 171 -7.00 -13.64 -35.01
C ALA A 171 -6.81 -14.95 -35.78
N LEU A 172 -5.57 -15.32 -36.12
CA LEU A 172 -5.27 -16.58 -36.81
C LEU A 172 -5.58 -17.79 -35.93
N VAL A 173 -5.10 -17.79 -34.68
CA VAL A 173 -5.33 -18.90 -33.74
C VAL A 173 -6.80 -19.03 -33.38
N GLY A 174 -7.48 -17.92 -33.08
CA GLY A 174 -8.90 -17.92 -32.77
C GLY A 174 -9.78 -18.34 -33.94
N THR A 175 -9.41 -17.95 -35.18
CA THR A 175 -10.10 -18.41 -36.39
C THR A 175 -9.86 -19.89 -36.64
N PHE A 176 -8.65 -20.39 -36.43
CA PHE A 176 -8.32 -21.81 -36.58
C PHE A 176 -9.04 -22.67 -35.53
N SER A 177 -9.10 -22.20 -34.28
CA SER A 177 -9.85 -22.87 -33.22
C SER A 177 -11.37 -22.76 -33.38
N GLY A 178 -11.87 -21.70 -34.00
CA GLY A 178 -13.30 -21.50 -34.27
C GLY A 178 -13.80 -22.17 -35.54
N LEU A 179 -12.89 -22.57 -36.45
CA LEU A 179 -13.22 -23.20 -37.72
C LEU A 179 -14.09 -24.46 -37.56
N PRO A 180 -13.74 -25.43 -36.69
CA PRO A 180 -14.53 -26.65 -36.52
C PRO A 180 -15.97 -26.37 -36.11
N ILE A 181 -16.17 -25.36 -35.25
CA ILE A 181 -17.47 -24.94 -34.72
C ILE A 181 -18.32 -24.28 -35.82
N CYS A 182 -17.71 -23.43 -36.64
CA CYS A 182 -18.40 -22.81 -37.77
C CYS A 182 -18.83 -23.86 -38.83
N PHE A 183 -18.03 -24.90 -39.05
CA PHE A 183 -18.36 -26.00 -39.96
C PHE A 183 -19.52 -26.88 -39.48
N THR A 184 -19.72 -27.02 -38.17
CA THR A 184 -20.83 -27.81 -37.61
C THR A 184 -22.17 -27.08 -37.62
N GLN A 185 -22.18 -25.75 -37.68
CA GLN A 185 -23.39 -24.92 -37.62
C GLN A 185 -23.94 -24.47 -38.98
N VAL A 186 -23.10 -24.36 -40.01
CA VAL A 186 -23.50 -23.73 -41.28
C VAL A 186 -23.10 -24.58 -42.49
N THR A 187 -24.09 -24.98 -43.30
CA THR A 187 -23.90 -25.77 -44.53
C THR A 187 -23.65 -24.95 -45.79
N ASN A 188 -23.89 -23.63 -45.79
CA ASN A 188 -23.67 -22.73 -46.93
C ASN A 188 -22.41 -21.87 -46.77
N THR A 189 -21.56 -21.82 -47.79
CA THR A 189 -20.28 -21.07 -47.79
C THR A 189 -20.44 -19.56 -47.60
N THR A 190 -21.54 -18.97 -48.09
CA THR A 190 -21.84 -17.54 -47.96
C THR A 190 -22.33 -17.16 -46.56
N GLN A 191 -23.01 -18.08 -45.87
CA GLN A 191 -23.45 -17.89 -44.48
C GLN A 191 -22.31 -18.12 -43.48
N LEU A 192 -21.23 -18.80 -43.89
CA LEU A 192 -20.03 -19.05 -43.08
C LEU A 192 -19.10 -17.82 -42.99
N LEU A 193 -19.11 -16.95 -44.01
CA LEU A 193 -18.20 -15.81 -44.10
C LEU A 193 -18.45 -14.77 -42.99
N LEU A 194 -19.72 -14.50 -42.66
CA LEU A 194 -20.09 -13.54 -41.63
C LEU A 194 -19.65 -13.96 -40.21
N PRO A 195 -19.97 -15.18 -39.70
CA PRO A 195 -19.48 -15.64 -38.41
C PRO A 195 -17.96 -15.80 -38.38
N LEU A 196 -17.32 -16.18 -39.49
CA LEU A 196 -15.86 -16.23 -39.59
C LEU A 196 -15.23 -14.84 -39.46
N ALA A 197 -15.79 -13.82 -40.14
CA ALA A 197 -15.32 -12.44 -40.04
C ALA A 197 -15.54 -11.84 -38.66
N ILE A 198 -16.70 -12.10 -38.03
CA ILE A 198 -16.98 -11.68 -36.65
C ILE A 198 -15.98 -12.34 -35.69
N ASN A 199 -15.74 -13.64 -35.82
CA ASN A 199 -14.75 -14.36 -35.02
C ASN A 199 -13.35 -13.77 -35.20
N PHE A 200 -12.95 -13.47 -36.44
CA PHE A 200 -11.67 -12.87 -36.76
C PHE A 200 -11.50 -11.50 -36.08
N ILE A 201 -12.50 -10.60 -36.21
CA ILE A 201 -12.47 -9.26 -35.61
C ILE A 201 -12.48 -9.35 -34.07
N CYS A 202 -13.33 -10.21 -33.50
CA CYS A 202 -13.37 -10.42 -32.04
C CYS A 202 -12.04 -10.94 -31.49
N CYS A 203 -11.41 -11.89 -32.19
CA CYS A 203 -10.10 -12.43 -31.78
C CYS A 203 -8.98 -11.40 -31.98
N ALA A 204 -9.03 -10.58 -33.03
CA ALA A 204 -8.09 -9.48 -33.23
C ALA A 204 -8.17 -8.44 -32.09
N LEU A 205 -9.39 -7.99 -31.75
CA LEU A 205 -9.63 -7.07 -30.63
C LEU A 205 -9.21 -7.67 -29.30
N PHE A 206 -9.48 -8.96 -29.09
CA PHE A 206 -8.99 -9.70 -27.93
C PHE A 206 -7.46 -9.68 -27.86
N GLY A 207 -6.75 -9.91 -28.97
CA GLY A 207 -5.28 -9.88 -28.99
C GLY A 207 -4.70 -8.53 -28.61
N VAL A 208 -5.30 -7.44 -29.10
CA VAL A 208 -4.93 -6.07 -28.71
C VAL A 208 -5.17 -5.87 -27.21
N THR A 209 -6.37 -6.18 -26.71
CA THR A 209 -6.72 -5.99 -25.29
C THR A 209 -5.90 -6.87 -24.36
N PHE A 210 -5.53 -8.08 -24.76
CA PHE A 210 -4.64 -8.96 -24.01
C PHE A 210 -3.24 -8.34 -23.85
N ARG A 211 -2.67 -7.74 -24.92
CA ARG A 211 -1.39 -7.01 -24.84
C ARG A 211 -1.47 -5.79 -23.93
N TYR A 212 -2.58 -5.04 -23.96
CA TYR A 212 -2.78 -3.87 -23.12
C TYR A 212 -3.03 -4.19 -21.63
N THR A 213 -3.66 -5.32 -21.34
CA THR A 213 -3.99 -5.73 -19.96
C THR A 213 -2.80 -6.36 -19.24
N ILE A 214 -1.94 -7.11 -19.95
CA ILE A 214 -0.80 -7.83 -19.38
C ILE A 214 0.45 -6.96 -19.47
N ARG A 215 0.45 -5.85 -18.72
CA ARG A 215 1.57 -4.87 -18.68
C ARG A 215 2.55 -5.07 -17.54
N ARG A 216 2.08 -5.56 -16.37
CA ARG A 216 2.89 -5.59 -15.14
C ARG A 216 3.21 -6.97 -14.58
N ASN A 217 2.29 -7.92 -14.72
CA ASN A 217 2.44 -9.26 -14.14
C ASN A 217 2.13 -10.30 -15.21
N LEU A 218 3.16 -10.75 -15.92
CA LEU A 218 3.09 -11.94 -16.77
C LEU A 218 2.67 -13.19 -15.96
N ASP A 219 2.78 -13.17 -14.64
CA ASP A 219 2.44 -14.31 -13.78
C ASP A 219 1.02 -14.26 -13.19
N ASP A 220 0.26 -13.18 -13.43
CA ASP A 220 -1.13 -13.11 -12.96
C ASP A 220 -2.05 -13.94 -13.85
N VAL A 221 -2.21 -15.20 -13.45
CA VAL A 221 -3.10 -16.16 -14.12
C VAL A 221 -4.57 -15.70 -14.05
N GLN A 222 -4.98 -15.03 -12.97
CA GLN A 222 -6.38 -14.59 -12.79
C GLN A 222 -6.74 -13.51 -13.82
N LEU A 223 -5.83 -12.56 -14.07
CA LEU A 223 -6.05 -11.51 -15.06
C LEU A 223 -6.14 -12.10 -16.48
N LYS A 224 -5.22 -13.02 -16.84
CA LYS A 224 -5.23 -13.70 -18.15
C LYS A 224 -6.51 -14.48 -18.40
N THR A 225 -6.90 -15.32 -17.43
CA THR A 225 -8.12 -16.12 -17.54
C THR A 225 -9.36 -15.25 -17.48
N GLY A 226 -9.34 -14.17 -16.70
CA GLY A 226 -10.46 -13.23 -16.55
C GLY A 226 -10.76 -12.46 -17.84
N VAL A 227 -9.73 -11.99 -18.55
CA VAL A 227 -9.90 -11.30 -19.85
C VAL A 227 -10.42 -12.27 -20.91
N ALA A 228 -9.86 -13.49 -21.00
CA ALA A 228 -10.39 -14.52 -21.91
C ALA A 228 -11.83 -14.92 -21.57
N ALA A 229 -12.15 -15.08 -20.29
CA ALA A 229 -13.50 -15.41 -19.84
C ALA A 229 -14.50 -14.29 -20.17
N ALA A 230 -14.15 -13.02 -19.93
CA ALA A 230 -15.01 -11.89 -20.23
C ALA A 230 -15.34 -11.81 -21.73
N PHE A 231 -14.34 -11.94 -22.61
CA PHE A 231 -14.56 -11.93 -24.06
C PHE A 231 -15.37 -13.15 -24.54
N GLY A 232 -15.11 -14.33 -23.99
CA GLY A 232 -15.88 -15.54 -24.27
C GLY A 232 -17.34 -15.43 -23.86
N VAL A 233 -17.60 -14.89 -22.67
CA VAL A 233 -18.95 -14.67 -22.15
C VAL A 233 -19.70 -13.63 -22.98
N VAL A 234 -19.09 -12.46 -23.23
CA VAL A 234 -19.71 -11.39 -24.01
C VAL A 234 -20.06 -11.86 -25.42
N LYS A 235 -19.15 -12.57 -26.09
CA LYS A 235 -19.39 -13.13 -27.43
C LYS A 235 -20.45 -14.23 -27.40
N GLY A 236 -20.38 -15.15 -26.43
CA GLY A 236 -21.36 -16.23 -26.27
C GLY A 236 -22.78 -15.71 -26.01
N LEU A 237 -22.93 -14.69 -25.16
CA LEU A 237 -24.22 -14.03 -24.94
C LEU A 237 -24.70 -13.25 -26.18
N ALA A 238 -23.79 -12.61 -26.92
CA ALA A 238 -24.14 -11.93 -28.16
C ALA A 238 -24.64 -12.91 -29.23
N THR A 239 -24.04 -14.10 -29.33
CA THR A 239 -24.52 -15.16 -30.24
C THR A 239 -25.85 -15.75 -29.79
N LEU A 240 -26.09 -15.86 -28.48
CA LEU A 240 -27.37 -16.33 -27.94
C LEU A 240 -28.49 -15.30 -28.18
N GLY A 241 -28.21 -14.00 -27.98
CA GLY A 241 -29.16 -12.91 -28.21
C GLY A 241 -29.48 -12.64 -29.68
N GLY A 242 -28.67 -13.15 -30.61
CA GLY A 242 -28.92 -13.10 -32.05
C GLY A 242 -29.82 -14.21 -32.59
N GLY A 243 -30.22 -15.18 -31.74
CA GLY A 243 -31.13 -16.27 -32.09
C GLY A 243 -32.62 -15.88 -32.04
N PRO A 244 -33.54 -16.76 -32.51
CA PRO A 244 -34.98 -16.53 -32.43
C PRO A 244 -35.43 -16.26 -30.98
N LEU A 245 -36.25 -15.23 -30.79
CA LEU A 245 -36.76 -14.81 -29.47
C LEU A 245 -37.47 -15.99 -28.76
N PRO A 246 -37.06 -16.36 -27.53
CA PRO A 246 -37.70 -17.46 -26.81
C PRO A 246 -39.15 -17.14 -26.44
N GLU A 247 -40.06 -18.08 -26.68
CA GLU A 247 -41.38 -18.09 -26.05
C GLU A 247 -41.21 -18.29 -24.53
N PRO A 248 -41.99 -17.60 -23.68
CA PRO A 248 -41.79 -17.56 -22.23
C PRO A 248 -42.32 -18.83 -21.52
N ASN A 249 -41.78 -20.00 -21.87
CA ASN A 249 -42.02 -21.27 -21.19
C ASN A 249 -40.73 -21.73 -20.50
N ILE A 250 -40.80 -22.04 -19.21
CA ILE A 250 -39.65 -22.37 -18.34
C ILE A 250 -38.91 -23.63 -18.85
N GLU A 251 -39.63 -24.58 -19.45
CA GLU A 251 -39.07 -25.81 -20.02
C GLU A 251 -38.34 -25.54 -21.35
N SER A 252 -38.91 -24.70 -22.21
CA SER A 252 -38.24 -24.17 -23.41
C SER A 252 -37.04 -23.28 -23.06
N PHE A 253 -37.09 -22.59 -21.92
CA PHE A 253 -36.01 -21.75 -21.41
C PHE A 253 -34.83 -22.60 -20.94
N LEU A 254 -35.09 -23.77 -20.33
CA LEU A 254 -34.03 -24.68 -19.88
C LEU A 254 -33.35 -25.40 -21.07
N SER A 255 -34.11 -25.82 -22.08
CA SER A 255 -33.53 -26.39 -23.31
C SER A 255 -32.77 -25.33 -24.12
N HIS A 256 -33.29 -24.09 -24.21
CA HIS A 256 -32.56 -22.98 -24.82
C HIS A 256 -31.34 -22.54 -23.99
N ALA A 257 -31.40 -22.64 -22.66
CA ALA A 257 -30.25 -22.37 -21.78
C ALA A 257 -29.18 -23.44 -21.95
N GLN A 258 -29.55 -24.70 -22.15
CA GLN A 258 -28.62 -25.79 -22.41
C GLN A 258 -27.93 -25.62 -23.77
N GLU A 259 -28.68 -25.28 -24.81
CA GLU A 259 -28.13 -24.92 -26.13
C GLU A 259 -27.22 -23.69 -26.02
N GLY A 260 -27.66 -22.64 -25.32
CA GLY A 260 -26.89 -21.41 -25.07
C GLY A 260 -25.61 -21.65 -24.25
N THR A 261 -25.60 -22.65 -23.38
CA THR A 261 -24.41 -23.06 -22.61
C THR A 261 -23.36 -23.69 -23.51
N ILE A 262 -23.77 -24.47 -24.52
CA ILE A 262 -22.86 -25.05 -25.51
C ILE A 262 -22.18 -23.92 -26.29
N TYR A 263 -22.95 -22.96 -26.83
CA TYR A 263 -22.39 -21.78 -27.51
C TYR A 263 -21.45 -20.98 -26.60
N LEU A 264 -21.80 -20.79 -25.33
CA LEU A 264 -20.95 -20.10 -24.36
C LEU A 264 -19.61 -20.82 -24.17
N SER A 265 -19.65 -22.15 -24.03
CA SER A 265 -18.45 -22.98 -23.85
C SER A 265 -17.57 -23.04 -25.10
N GLU A 266 -18.16 -23.10 -26.29
CA GLU A 266 -17.46 -23.04 -27.58
C GLU A 266 -16.71 -21.72 -27.74
N ASN A 267 -17.39 -20.60 -27.46
CA ASN A 267 -16.77 -19.28 -27.53
C ASN A 267 -15.67 -19.11 -26.48
N LEU A 268 -15.86 -19.65 -25.28
CA LEU A 268 -14.84 -19.64 -24.23
C LEU A 268 -13.58 -20.40 -24.66
N LEU A 269 -13.74 -21.58 -25.28
CA LEU A 269 -12.61 -22.38 -25.77
C LEU A 269 -11.80 -21.64 -26.83
N ILE A 270 -12.47 -20.92 -27.74
CA ILE A 270 -11.79 -20.11 -28.77
C ILE A 270 -10.89 -19.05 -28.11
N PHE A 271 -11.40 -18.26 -27.15
CA PHE A 271 -10.59 -17.21 -26.52
C PHE A 271 -9.53 -17.76 -25.56
N VAL A 272 -9.80 -18.88 -24.88
CA VAL A 272 -8.78 -19.55 -24.06
C VAL A 272 -7.63 -20.05 -24.94
N SER A 273 -7.92 -20.65 -26.09
CA SER A 273 -6.87 -21.09 -27.02
C SER A 273 -6.04 -19.92 -27.55
N ALA A 274 -6.68 -18.80 -27.91
CA ALA A 274 -6.01 -17.58 -28.34
C ALA A 274 -5.17 -16.96 -27.20
N ALA A 275 -5.67 -16.97 -25.96
CA ALA A 275 -4.96 -16.47 -24.79
C ALA A 275 -3.69 -17.29 -24.49
N VAL A 276 -3.77 -18.62 -24.57
CA VAL A 276 -2.62 -19.51 -24.39
C VAL A 276 -1.58 -19.29 -25.47
N ALA A 277 -2.01 -19.12 -26.73
CA ALA A 277 -1.09 -18.82 -27.83
C ALA A 277 -0.40 -17.47 -27.67
N LEU A 278 -1.13 -16.42 -27.27
CA LEU A 278 -0.54 -15.11 -26.99
C LEU A 278 0.40 -15.14 -25.79
N ASP A 279 0.04 -15.87 -24.73
CA ASP A 279 0.91 -16.06 -23.57
C ASP A 279 2.21 -16.76 -23.96
N TYR A 280 2.12 -17.78 -24.82
CA TYR A 280 3.30 -18.44 -25.39
C TYR A 280 4.15 -17.45 -26.20
N CYS A 281 3.54 -16.65 -27.08
CA CYS A 281 4.25 -15.64 -27.89
C CYS A 281 4.92 -14.55 -27.04
N LEU A 282 4.31 -14.12 -25.95
CA LEU A 282 4.91 -13.19 -24.98
C LEU A 282 6.09 -13.84 -24.25
N LYS A 283 5.95 -15.10 -23.81
CA LYS A 283 7.03 -15.85 -23.14
C LYS A 283 8.22 -16.13 -24.05
N THR A 284 8.00 -16.39 -25.34
CA THR A 284 9.07 -16.61 -26.33
C THR A 284 9.67 -15.30 -26.87
N ARG A 285 9.28 -14.13 -26.34
CA ARG A 285 9.68 -12.80 -26.83
C ARG A 285 9.38 -12.55 -28.32
N LEU A 286 8.39 -13.24 -28.88
CA LEU A 286 7.89 -12.95 -30.24
C LEU A 286 7.07 -11.65 -30.27
N LEU A 287 6.53 -11.26 -29.10
CA LEU A 287 5.87 -10.00 -28.83
C LEU A 287 6.57 -9.36 -27.64
N SER A 288 6.91 -8.07 -27.71
CA SER A 288 7.44 -7.38 -26.55
C SER A 288 6.28 -6.92 -25.65
N PRO A 289 6.39 -7.10 -24.32
CA PRO A 289 5.47 -6.50 -23.38
C PRO A 289 5.67 -4.98 -23.37
N PHE A 290 4.59 -4.23 -23.17
CA PHE A 290 4.62 -2.76 -23.16
C PHE A 290 5.70 -2.24 -22.20
N PRO A 291 6.54 -1.27 -22.62
CA PRO A 291 7.58 -0.69 -21.77
C PRO A 291 6.97 -0.01 -20.54
N ILE A 292 7.72 -0.09 -19.44
CA ILE A 292 7.36 0.51 -18.16
C ILE A 292 8.12 1.84 -18.09
N ASP A 293 7.40 2.96 -18.17
CA ASP A 293 7.91 4.28 -17.77
C ASP A 293 8.13 4.35 -16.24
#